data_AF-A0A7C3Y2Z0-F1
#
_entry.id   AF-A0A7C3Y2Z0-F1
#
_cell.length_a   1.000
_cell.length_b   1.000
_cell.length_c   1.000
_cell.angle_alpha   90.00
_cell.angle_beta   90.00
_cell.angle_gamma   90.00
#
_symmetry.space_group_name_H-M   'P 1'
#
loop_
_entity.id
_entity.type
_entity.pdbx_description
1 polymer ?
#
loop_
_entity_poly.entity_id
_entity_poly.type
_entity_poly.pdbx_seq_one_letter_code
_entity_poly.pdbx_strand_id
1 'polypeptide(L)'
;SVHDTIVVFDRIRENRRKYPTEDFERVVNFSVFQTLDRSINTTLTVLITLTALFLFGGATIHNFVAALLIGIFSGTYSSIFNASPLLVVWEYREIPRFFARLFRRQAAEA
;
A
#
# COMPACT_ATOMS: atom_id res chain seq x y z
N SER A 1 -5.21 -4.87 -0.87
CA SER A 1 -6.32 -4.79 -1.84
C SER A 1 -5.80 -4.20 -3.15
N VAL A 2 -6.15 -4.75 -4.32
CA VAL A 2 -5.62 -4.31 -5.63
C VAL A 2 -6.09 -2.90 -5.99
N HIS A 3 -7.35 -2.58 -5.68
CA HIS A 3 -7.92 -1.27 -5.99
C HIS A 3 -7.17 -0.12 -5.31
N ASP A 4 -6.88 -0.25 -4.00
CA ASP A 4 -6.13 0.78 -3.26
C ASP A 4 -4.72 0.97 -3.83
N THR A 5 -4.10 -0.12 -4.27
CA THR A 5 -2.76 -0.10 -4.86
C THR A 5 -2.74 0.67 -6.18
N ILE A 6 -3.71 0.44 -7.07
CA ILE A 6 -3.81 1.14 -8.36
C ILE A 6 -4.02 2.65 -8.15
N VAL A 7 -4.91 3.03 -7.22
CA VAL A 7 -5.22 4.45 -6.94
C VAL A 7 -4.00 5.19 -6.39
N VAL A 8 -3.24 4.57 -5.46
CA VAL A 8 -2.00 5.14 -4.93
C VAL A 8 -0.98 5.34 -6.05
N PHE A 9 -0.75 4.34 -6.89
CA PHE A 9 0.22 4.43 -7.99
C PHE A 9 -0.18 5.45 -9.06
N ASP A 10 -1.47 5.55 -9.36
CA ASP A 10 -1.97 6.56 -10.30
C ASP A 10 -1.76 7.97 -9.72
N ARG A 11 -2.01 8.16 -8.42
CA ARG A 11 -1.81 9.46 -7.78
C ARG A 11 -0.35 9.88 -7.72
N ILE A 12 0.56 8.93 -7.49
CA ILE A 12 2.01 9.19 -7.57
C ILE A 12 2.40 9.65 -8.98
N ARG A 13 1.87 9.03 -10.03
CA ARG A 13 2.12 9.45 -11.42
C ARG A 13 1.58 10.84 -11.71
N GLU A 14 0.39 11.16 -11.23
CA GLU A 14 -0.24 12.47 -11.40
C GLU A 14 0.54 13.56 -10.66
N ASN A 15 0.84 13.36 -9.37
CA ASN A 15 1.57 14.34 -8.56
C ASN A 15 3.01 14.53 -9.06
N ARG A 16 3.65 13.51 -9.62
CA ARG A 16 4.98 13.64 -10.25
C ARG A 16 4.96 14.50 -11.52
N ARG A 17 3.86 14.49 -12.28
CA ARG A 17 3.68 15.41 -13.42
C ARG A 17 3.36 16.83 -12.96
N LYS A 18 2.67 16.97 -11.83
CA LYS A 18 2.20 18.26 -11.28
C LYS A 18 3.29 19.03 -10.52
N TYR A 19 4.22 18.32 -9.87
CA TYR A 19 5.33 18.89 -9.09
C TYR A 19 6.68 18.35 -9.57
N PRO A 20 7.15 18.73 -10.77
CA PRO A 20 8.38 18.19 -11.35
C PRO A 20 9.68 18.65 -10.65
N THR A 21 9.63 19.72 -9.86
CA THR A 21 10.76 20.32 -9.13
C THR A 21 10.83 19.94 -7.66
N GLU A 22 9.80 19.28 -7.11
CA GLU A 22 9.80 18.82 -5.72
C GLU A 22 10.51 17.48 -5.59
N ASP A 23 11.08 17.24 -4.40
CA ASP A 23 11.76 16.00 -4.09
C ASP A 23 10.82 14.80 -4.19
N PHE A 24 11.29 13.70 -4.78
CA PHE A 24 10.42 12.56 -5.11
C PHE A 24 9.85 11.91 -3.85
N GLU A 25 10.61 11.87 -2.75
CA GLU A 25 10.14 11.51 -1.40
C GLU A 25 8.90 12.29 -0.98
N ARG A 26 8.95 13.62 -1.15
CA ARG A 26 7.85 14.50 -0.74
C ARG A 26 6.62 14.30 -1.61
N VAL A 27 6.80 14.13 -2.92
CA VAL A 27 5.70 13.86 -3.87
C VAL A 27 5.01 12.54 -3.56
N VAL A 28 5.78 11.51 -3.21
CA VAL A 28 5.26 10.21 -2.78
C VAL A 28 4.46 10.34 -1.49
N ASN A 29 5.05 10.95 -0.46
CA ASN A 29 4.40 11.10 0.84
C ASN A 29 3.07 11.86 0.71
N PHE A 30 3.07 12.94 -0.07
CA PHE A 30 1.86 13.71 -0.36
C PHE A 30 0.79 12.87 -1.09
N SER A 31 1.20 12.07 -2.08
CA SER A 31 0.30 11.16 -2.82
C SER A 31 -0.33 10.10 -1.93
N VAL A 32 0.45 9.57 -0.97
CA VAL A 32 -0.04 8.59 0.01
C VAL A 32 -1.08 9.24 0.92
N PHE A 33 -0.75 10.37 1.57
CA PHE A 33 -1.72 11.07 2.44
C PHE A 33 -3.02 11.42 1.71
N GLN A 34 -2.93 11.83 0.45
CA GLN A 34 -4.10 12.17 -0.35
C GLN A 34 -5.00 10.98 -0.70
N THR A 35 -4.44 9.77 -0.78
CA THR A 35 -5.19 8.55 -1.11
C THR A 35 -5.65 7.78 0.11
N LEU A 36 -5.01 8.00 1.27
CA LEU A 36 -5.35 7.35 2.54
C LEU A 36 -6.79 7.60 2.98
N ASP A 37 -7.28 8.84 2.93
CA ASP A 37 -8.66 9.15 3.37
C ASP A 37 -9.71 8.36 2.58
N ARG A 38 -9.52 8.23 1.26
CA ARG A 38 -10.41 7.45 0.39
C ARG A 38 -10.35 5.96 0.72
N SER A 39 -9.14 5.41 0.86
CA SER A 39 -8.94 3.99 1.16
C SER A 39 -9.48 3.61 2.55
N ILE A 40 -9.29 4.47 3.55
CA ILE A 40 -9.84 4.28 4.91
C ILE A 40 -11.36 4.31 4.86
N ASN A 41 -11.98 5.30 4.21
CA ASN A 41 -13.43 5.39 4.13
C ASN A 41 -14.06 4.18 3.43
N THR A 42 -13.43 3.71 2.35
CA THR A 42 -13.93 2.55 1.60
C THR A 42 -13.81 1.27 2.43
N THR A 43 -12.66 1.03 3.06
CA THR A 43 -12.43 -0.16 3.90
C THR A 43 -13.32 -0.16 5.16
N LEU A 44 -13.51 0.99 5.80
CA LEU A 44 -14.42 1.16 6.94
C LEU A 44 -15.87 0.82 6.54
N THR A 45 -16.34 1.35 5.42
CA THR A 45 -17.71 1.09 4.92
C THR A 45 -17.92 -0.41 4.66
N VAL A 46 -16.93 -1.07 4.05
CA VAL A 46 -16.98 -2.52 3.82
C VAL A 46 -16.96 -3.30 5.14
N LEU A 47 -16.15 -2.90 6.12
CA LEU A 47 -16.13 -3.55 7.43
C LEU A 47 -17.46 -3.41 8.16
N ILE A 48 -18.09 -2.23 8.14
CA ILE A 48 -19.40 -2.01 8.77
C ILE A 48 -20.46 -2.88 8.10
N THR A 49 -20.50 -2.90 6.77
CA THR A 49 -21.48 -3.69 6.01
C THR A 49 -21.29 -5.19 6.22
N LEU A 50 -20.07 -5.70 6.19
CA LEU A 50 -19.79 -7.11 6.45
C LEU A 50 -20.07 -7.50 7.92
N THR A 51 -19.79 -6.62 8.87
CA THR A 51 -20.13 -6.87 10.28
C THR A 51 -21.64 -6.94 10.48
N ALA A 52 -22.40 -6.05 9.85
CA ALA A 52 -23.87 -6.13 9.85
C ALA A 52 -24.37 -7.42 9.20
N LEU A 53 -23.81 -7.83 8.05
CA LEU A 53 -24.15 -9.10 7.41
C LEU A 53 -23.75 -10.32 8.27
N PHE A 54 -22.68 -10.23 9.04
CA PHE A 54 -22.25 -11.32 9.91
C PHE A 54 -23.19 -11.50 11.10
N LEU A 55 -23.65 -10.40 11.70
CA LEU A 55 -24.54 -10.40 12.88
C LEU A 55 -26.02 -10.65 12.51
N PHE A 56 -26.50 -10.06 11.41
CA PHE A 56 -27.90 -10.11 11.01
C PHE A 56 -28.18 -11.00 9.79
N GLY A 57 -27.14 -11.54 9.15
CA GLY A 57 -27.29 -12.42 8.00
C GLY A 57 -27.70 -13.85 8.37
N GLY A 58 -28.35 -14.53 7.43
CA GLY A 58 -28.76 -15.92 7.60
C GLY A 58 -27.59 -16.93 7.60
N ALA A 59 -27.84 -18.13 8.13
CA ALA A 59 -26.84 -19.19 8.28
C ALA A 59 -26.12 -19.55 6.98
N THR A 60 -26.80 -19.47 5.83
CA THR A 60 -26.26 -19.82 4.51
C THR A 60 -25.09 -18.93 4.08
N ILE A 61 -25.08 -17.65 4.45
CA ILE A 61 -24.03 -16.69 4.05
C ILE A 61 -22.97 -16.48 5.14
N HIS A 62 -23.17 -17.02 6.34
CA HIS A 62 -22.33 -16.73 7.50
C HIS A 62 -20.87 -17.13 7.27
N ASN A 63 -20.62 -18.32 6.73
CA ASN A 63 -19.26 -18.79 6.40
C ASN A 63 -18.60 -17.97 5.28
N PHE A 64 -19.38 -17.52 4.30
CA PHE A 64 -18.89 -16.68 3.22
C PHE A 64 -18.49 -15.29 3.74
N VAL A 65 -19.34 -14.67 4.56
CA VAL A 65 -19.07 -13.37 5.19
C VAL A 65 -17.89 -13.46 6.15
N ALA A 66 -17.75 -14.56 6.91
CA ALA A 66 -16.60 -14.81 7.76
C ALA A 66 -15.28 -14.87 6.97
N ALA A 67 -15.28 -15.58 5.83
CA ALA A 67 -14.11 -15.63 4.94
C ALA A 67 -13.76 -14.25 4.35
N LEU A 68 -14.76 -13.46 3.98
CA LEU A 68 -14.57 -12.08 3.51
C LEU A 68 -14.02 -11.16 4.61
N LEU A 69 -14.51 -11.29 5.84
CA LEU A 69 -14.01 -10.54 7.00
C LEU A 69 -12.53 -10.81 7.25
N ILE A 70 -12.11 -12.08 7.24
CA ILE A 70 -10.70 -12.47 7.38
C ILE A 70 -9.86 -11.94 6.21
N GLY A 71 -10.36 -12.07 4.98
CA GLY A 71 -9.69 -11.59 3.78
C GLY A 71 -9.48 -10.07 3.76
N ILE A 72 -10.46 -9.31 4.23
CA ILE A 72 -10.36 -7.85 4.35
C ILE A 72 -9.47 -7.44 5.52
N PHE A 73 -9.52 -8.11 6.67
CA PHE A 73 -8.60 -7.84 7.77
C PHE A 73 -7.14 -8.02 7.33
N SER A 74 -6.83 -9.16 6.70
CA SER A 74 -5.48 -9.43 6.16
C SER A 74 -5.12 -8.47 5.02
N GLY A 75 -6.05 -8.19 4.11
CA GLY A 75 -5.84 -7.35 2.93
C GLY A 75 -5.74 -5.84 3.20
N THR A 76 -6.41 -5.35 4.24
CA THR A 76 -6.38 -3.93 4.67
C THR A 76 -5.10 -3.66 5.45
N TYR A 77 -4.72 -4.58 6.34
CA TYR A 77 -3.43 -4.51 7.05
C TYR A 77 -2.26 -4.55 6.07
N SER A 78 -2.27 -5.47 5.10
CA SER A 78 -1.20 -5.54 4.10
C SER A 78 -1.14 -4.31 3.18
N SER A 79 -2.26 -3.65 2.87
CA SER A 79 -2.24 -2.51 1.94
C SER A 79 -1.75 -1.22 2.61
N ILE A 80 -2.19 -0.96 3.85
CA ILE A 80 -1.85 0.27 4.58
C ILE A 80 -0.45 0.18 5.20
N PHE A 81 -0.07 -1.01 5.71
CA PHE A 81 1.20 -1.21 6.42
C PHE A 81 2.37 -1.65 5.52
N ASN A 82 2.18 -2.20 4.31
CA ASN A 82 3.30 -2.46 3.38
C ASN A 82 3.52 -1.35 2.36
N ALA A 83 2.48 -0.66 1.85
CA ALA A 83 2.68 0.35 0.81
C ALA A 83 3.52 1.54 1.30
N SER A 84 3.30 1.99 2.53
CA SER A 84 4.02 3.11 3.14
C SER A 84 5.52 2.83 3.36
N PRO A 85 5.94 1.71 3.99
CA PRO A 85 7.37 1.40 4.14
C PRO A 85 8.05 0.88 2.88
N LEU A 86 7.34 0.21 1.95
CA LEU A 86 7.95 -0.28 0.71
C LEU A 86 8.33 0.87 -0.24
N LEU A 87 7.55 1.96 -0.22
CA LEU A 87 7.92 3.20 -0.92
C LEU A 87 9.12 3.89 -0.27
N VAL A 88 9.17 3.96 1.07
CA VAL A 88 10.33 4.50 1.80
C VAL A 88 11.60 3.66 1.54
N VAL A 89 11.51 2.33 1.54
CA VAL A 89 12.64 1.43 1.27
C VAL A 89 13.12 1.50 -0.18
N TRP A 90 12.20 1.65 -1.14
CA TRP A 90 12.56 1.81 -2.56
C TRP A 90 13.28 3.14 -2.82
N GLU A 91 12.86 4.19 -2.12
CA GLU A 91 13.37 5.55 -2.23
C GLU A 91 14.76 5.74 -1.58
N TYR A 92 15.01 5.10 -0.43
CA TYR A 92 16.33 5.13 0.22
C TYR A 92 17.46 4.54 -0.65
N ARG A 93 17.14 3.85 -1.75
CA ARG A 93 18.10 3.41 -2.78
C ARG A 93 19.27 2.63 -2.18
N GLU A 94 19.03 1.87 -1.10
CA GLU A 94 20.05 1.03 -0.47
C GLU A 94 20.34 -0.22 -1.28
N ILE A 95 19.36 -0.75 -2.02
CA ILE A 95 19.53 -1.98 -2.82
C ILE A 95 20.59 -1.81 -3.92
N PRO A 96 20.58 -0.77 -4.78
CA PRO A 96 21.63 -0.59 -5.78
C PRO A 96 22.96 -0.10 -5.19
N ARG A 97 22.95 0.66 -4.08
CA ARG A 97 24.19 1.11 -3.40
C ARG A 97 24.90 -0.03 -2.66
N PHE A 98 24.15 -0.97 -2.08
CA PHE A 98 24.67 -2.17 -1.43
C PHE A 98 25.32 -3.11 -2.45
N PHE A 99 24.63 -3.44 -3.55
CA PHE A 99 25.20 -4.27 -4.61
C PHE A 99 26.41 -3.61 -5.29
N ALA A 100 26.37 -2.30 -5.56
CA ALA A 100 27.50 -1.59 -6.15
C ALA A 100 28.74 -1.54 -5.23
N ARG A 101 28.56 -1.52 -3.90
CA ARG A 101 29.66 -1.63 -2.92
C ARG A 101 30.21 -3.05 -2.83
N LEU A 102 29.35 -4.06 -2.94
CA LEU A 102 29.75 -5.47 -2.89
C LEU A 102 30.62 -5.84 -4.10
N PHE A 103 30.21 -5.45 -5.31
CA PHE A 103 30.98 -5.70 -6.53
C PHE A 103 32.28 -4.88 -6.61
N ARG A 104 32.36 -3.68 -6.00
CA ARG A 104 33.62 -2.91 -5.94
C ARG A 104 34.68 -3.52 -5.03
N ARG A 105 34.30 -4.32 -4.03
CA ARG A 105 35.27 -5.00 -3.16
C ARG A 105 35.91 -6.20 -3.83
N GLN A 106 35.14 -7.00 -4.55
CA GLN A 106 35.68 -8.13 -5.33
C GLN A 106 36.65 -7.72 -6.44
N ALA A 107 36.44 -6.55 -7.06
CA ALA A 107 37.33 -6.03 -8.10
C ALA A 107 38.61 -5.35 -7.56
N ALA A 108 38.71 -5.12 -6.25
CA ALA A 108 39.88 -4.53 -5.61
C ALA A 108 40.82 -5.59 -4.98
N GLU A 109 40.39 -6.86 -4.95
CA GLU A 109 41.12 -8.00 -4.37
C GLU A 109 41.56 -9.03 -5.43
N ALA A 110 41.37 -8.76 -6.73
CA ALA A 110 41.81 -9.56 -7.87
C ALA A 110 42.84 -8.80 -8.72
#